data_AF-X1LRW3-F1
#
_entry.id   AF-X1LRW3-F1
#
_cell.length_a   1.000
_cell.length_b   1.000
_cell.length_c   1.000
_cell.angle_alpha   90.00
_cell.angle_beta   90.00
_cell.angle_gamma   90.00
#
_symmetry.space_group_name_H-M   'P 1'
#
loop_
_entity.id
_entity.type
_entity.pdbx_description
1 polymer ?
#
loop_
_entity_poly.entity_id
_entity_poly.type
_entity_poly.pdbx_seq_one_letter_code
_entity_poly.pdbx_strand_id
1 'polypeptide(L)'
;LALPLVIIVSYLYRLLTVGLITRFFWKFTEYRSPTKDGVIPRNIGSKTANYYHIRSFMLKYGKNAFMKGVFPWLANFYFNFVGSGIVKKGSTLEESVVTDKNINVGRNCYIGVNSALSSHFVEGIFGNIVFFEIKLGENVTLGGFNNIAPGCELSDNSYLLPIAAATKHNKTKGNNYYFGMPFRRIFKKKIMDYLKVSEEDLERAEELRAKQENEKLKRQKKVTNDKN
;
A
#
# COMPACT_ATOMS: atom_id res chain seq x y z
N LEU A 1 8.67 -2.85 -40.02
CA LEU A 1 9.41 -2.13 -38.95
C LEU A 1 8.51 -1.41 -37.94
N ALA A 2 7.31 -0.91 -38.30
CA ALA A 2 6.44 -0.16 -37.38
C ALA A 2 5.62 -1.00 -36.36
N LEU A 3 5.49 -2.32 -36.57
CA LEU A 3 4.62 -3.20 -35.77
C LEU A 3 4.88 -3.13 -34.24
N PRO A 4 6.14 -3.14 -33.74
CA PRO A 4 6.39 -3.04 -32.30
C PRO A 4 5.86 -1.73 -31.67
N LEU A 5 6.01 -0.61 -32.39
CA LEU A 5 5.54 0.70 -31.93
C LEU A 5 4.01 0.74 -31.85
N VAL A 6 3.33 0.21 -32.87
CA VAL A 6 1.87 0.14 -32.90
C VAL A 6 1.35 -0.67 -31.70
N ILE A 7 1.96 -1.82 -31.39
CA ILE A 7 1.57 -2.65 -30.23
C ILE A 7 1.71 -1.86 -28.91
N ILE A 8 2.82 -1.16 -28.72
CA ILE A 8 3.05 -0.36 -27.51
C ILE A 8 2.01 0.76 -27.38
N VAL A 9 1.75 1.50 -28.47
CA VAL A 9 0.76 2.59 -28.48
C VAL A 9 -0.65 2.06 -28.21
N SER A 10 -1.05 0.97 -28.86
CA SER A 10 -2.35 0.33 -28.64
C SER A 10 -2.50 -0.15 -27.19
N TYR A 11 -1.44 -0.68 -26.59
CA TYR A 11 -1.45 -1.12 -25.19
C TYR A 11 -1.59 0.06 -24.22
N LEU A 12 -0.83 1.15 -24.43
CA LEU A 12 -0.94 2.35 -23.62
C LEU A 12 -2.32 3.01 -23.75
N TYR A 13 -2.88 3.06 -24.97
CA TYR A 13 -4.24 3.52 -25.22
C TYR A 13 -5.27 2.69 -24.46
N ARG A 14 -5.13 1.36 -24.46
CA ARG A 14 -5.97 0.46 -23.65
C ARG A 14 -5.87 0.80 -22.16
N LEU A 15 -4.66 0.96 -21.61
CA LEU A 15 -4.49 1.30 -20.19
C LEU A 15 -5.16 2.65 -19.85
N LEU A 16 -4.99 3.66 -20.70
CA LEU A 16 -5.62 4.97 -20.53
C LEU A 16 -7.15 4.85 -20.51
N THR A 17 -7.74 4.17 -21.48
CA THR A 17 -9.20 3.97 -21.57
C THR A 17 -9.74 3.24 -20.34
N VAL A 18 -9.05 2.20 -19.89
CA VAL A 18 -9.42 1.46 -18.66
C VAL A 18 -9.34 2.38 -17.43
N GLY A 19 -8.28 3.17 -17.31
CA GLY A 19 -8.12 4.16 -16.24
C GLY A 19 -9.24 5.21 -16.23
N LEU A 20 -9.59 5.77 -17.40
CA LEU A 20 -10.63 6.79 -17.57
C LEU A 20 -12.01 6.26 -17.19
N ILE A 21 -12.38 5.10 -17.71
CA ILE A 21 -13.65 4.44 -17.40
C ILE A 21 -13.74 4.17 -15.89
N THR A 22 -12.67 3.60 -15.30
CA THR A 22 -12.65 3.32 -13.86
C THR A 22 -12.80 4.60 -13.03
N ARG A 23 -12.08 5.68 -13.38
CA ARG A 23 -12.17 6.97 -12.68
C ARG A 23 -13.57 7.59 -12.78
N PHE A 24 -14.21 7.52 -13.95
CA PHE A 24 -15.56 8.04 -14.15
C PHE A 24 -16.56 7.36 -13.22
N PHE A 25 -16.61 6.01 -13.26
CA PHE A 25 -17.50 5.25 -12.40
C PHE A 25 -17.13 5.36 -10.92
N TRP A 26 -15.84 5.39 -10.58
CA TRP A 26 -15.40 5.62 -9.20
C TRP A 26 -15.94 6.94 -8.65
N LYS A 27 -15.70 8.06 -9.36
CA LYS A 27 -16.21 9.38 -8.97
C LYS A 27 -17.73 9.40 -8.86
N PHE A 28 -18.43 8.78 -9.82
CA PHE A 28 -19.89 8.70 -9.78
C PHE A 28 -20.38 7.95 -8.53
N THR A 29 -19.79 6.80 -8.20
CA THR A 29 -20.17 6.06 -7.00
C THR A 29 -19.82 6.84 -5.73
N GLU A 30 -18.61 7.42 -5.63
CA GLU A 30 -18.18 8.23 -4.46
C GLU A 30 -19.11 9.41 -4.22
N TYR A 31 -19.53 10.11 -5.27
CA TYR A 31 -20.51 11.17 -5.17
C TYR A 31 -21.87 10.68 -4.61
N ARG A 32 -22.31 9.47 -4.99
CA ARG A 32 -23.60 8.92 -4.56
C ARG A 32 -23.59 8.32 -3.16
N SER A 33 -22.45 7.81 -2.69
CA SER A 33 -22.29 7.16 -1.38
C SER A 33 -20.82 7.13 -0.98
N PRO A 34 -20.29 8.20 -0.35
CA PRO A 34 -18.86 8.31 -0.06
C PRO A 34 -18.30 7.11 0.70
N THR A 35 -17.08 6.70 0.39
CA THR A 35 -16.35 5.71 1.18
C THR A 35 -16.12 6.26 2.59
N LYS A 36 -16.44 5.43 3.59
CA LYS A 36 -16.29 5.75 5.01
C LYS A 36 -15.80 4.52 5.75
N ASP A 37 -14.98 4.77 6.75
CA ASP A 37 -14.55 3.77 7.70
C ASP A 37 -15.74 3.28 8.54
N GLY A 38 -15.84 1.98 8.74
CA GLY A 38 -16.89 1.37 9.53
C GLY A 38 -17.16 -0.10 9.21
N VAL A 39 -18.24 -0.60 9.81
CA VAL A 39 -18.73 -1.96 9.62
C VAL A 39 -20.05 -1.87 8.84
N ILE A 40 -20.09 -2.48 7.66
CA ILE A 40 -21.26 -2.51 6.80
C ILE A 40 -22.04 -3.81 7.07
N PRO A 41 -23.27 -3.73 7.60
CA PRO A 41 -24.08 -4.92 7.80
C PRO A 41 -24.44 -5.56 6.46
N ARG A 42 -24.29 -6.89 6.36
CA ARG A 42 -24.66 -7.66 5.14
C ARG A 42 -26.06 -8.26 5.19
N ASN A 43 -26.62 -8.41 6.40
CA ASN A 43 -27.98 -8.90 6.62
C ASN A 43 -29.06 -7.88 6.25
N ILE A 44 -28.69 -6.61 6.08
CA ILE A 44 -29.61 -5.52 5.74
C ILE A 44 -29.18 -4.95 4.39
N GLY A 45 -30.12 -4.89 3.44
CA GLY A 45 -29.90 -4.24 2.15
C GLY A 45 -29.55 -2.76 2.37
N SER A 46 -28.33 -2.35 2.01
CA SER A 46 -27.90 -0.96 2.15
C SER A 46 -27.25 -0.45 0.87
N LYS A 47 -27.47 0.85 0.59
CA LYS A 47 -26.83 1.56 -0.52
C LYS A 47 -25.29 1.46 -0.42
N THR A 48 -24.77 1.51 0.81
CA THR A 48 -23.35 1.39 1.12
C THR A 48 -22.79 0.02 0.71
N ALA A 49 -23.46 -1.08 1.06
CA ALA A 49 -23.06 -2.43 0.65
C ALA A 49 -23.06 -2.58 -0.88
N ASN A 50 -24.10 -2.07 -1.55
CA ASN A 50 -24.21 -2.12 -3.01
C ASN A 50 -23.05 -1.39 -3.70
N TYR A 51 -22.77 -0.15 -3.29
CA TYR A 51 -21.65 0.60 -3.87
C TYR A 51 -20.29 0.01 -3.53
N TYR A 52 -20.12 -0.57 -2.34
CA TYR A 52 -18.92 -1.33 -2.00
C TYR A 52 -18.67 -2.48 -2.98
N HIS A 53 -19.71 -3.26 -3.33
CA HIS A 53 -19.58 -4.36 -4.29
C HIS A 53 -19.27 -3.86 -5.70
N ILE A 54 -19.99 -2.84 -6.17
CA ILE A 54 -19.76 -2.22 -7.49
C ILE A 54 -18.32 -1.71 -7.62
N ARG A 55 -17.83 -0.99 -6.61
CA ARG A 55 -16.45 -0.47 -6.57
C ARG A 55 -15.41 -1.59 -6.60
N SER A 56 -15.62 -2.63 -5.79
CA SER A 56 -14.70 -3.77 -5.71
C SER A 56 -14.61 -4.50 -7.05
N PHE A 57 -15.74 -4.68 -7.73
CA PHE A 57 -15.77 -5.31 -9.05
C PHE A 57 -15.04 -4.46 -10.10
N MET A 58 -15.37 -3.17 -10.18
CA MET A 58 -14.79 -2.25 -11.16
C MET A 58 -13.27 -2.12 -11.00
N LEU A 59 -12.78 -1.94 -9.77
CA LEU A 59 -11.34 -1.77 -9.52
C LEU A 59 -10.53 -3.02 -9.87
N LYS A 60 -11.11 -4.21 -9.70
CA LYS A 60 -10.41 -5.48 -9.94
C LYS A 60 -9.82 -5.56 -11.34
N TYR A 61 -10.57 -5.13 -12.36
CA TYR A 61 -10.11 -5.18 -13.75
C TYR A 61 -8.97 -4.19 -14.00
N GLY A 62 -9.15 -2.92 -13.63
CA GLY A 62 -8.13 -1.91 -13.85
C GLY A 62 -6.87 -2.20 -13.04
N LYS A 63 -6.99 -2.54 -11.75
CA LYS A 63 -5.87 -3.01 -10.92
C LYS A 63 -5.05 -4.09 -11.62
N ASN A 64 -5.70 -5.15 -12.12
CA ASN A 64 -5.00 -6.26 -12.77
C ASN A 64 -4.33 -5.82 -14.07
N ALA A 65 -4.97 -4.95 -14.86
CA ALA A 65 -4.39 -4.43 -16.11
C ALA A 65 -3.10 -3.63 -15.87
N PHE A 66 -3.04 -2.85 -14.78
CA PHE A 66 -1.88 -2.05 -14.43
C PHE A 66 -0.81 -2.84 -13.67
N MET A 67 -1.17 -3.64 -12.65
CA MET A 67 -0.18 -4.34 -11.81
C MET A 67 0.39 -5.61 -12.43
N LYS A 68 -0.40 -6.36 -13.20
CA LYS A 68 0.05 -7.61 -13.86
C LYS A 68 0.40 -7.37 -15.34
N GLY A 69 0.40 -6.10 -15.76
CA GLY A 69 0.71 -5.69 -17.12
C GLY A 69 2.20 -5.62 -17.40
N VAL A 70 2.55 -5.15 -18.61
CA VAL A 70 3.94 -4.92 -19.03
C VAL A 70 4.59 -3.75 -18.28
N PHE A 71 3.77 -2.83 -17.76
CA PHE A 71 4.20 -1.61 -17.08
C PHE A 71 3.69 -1.55 -15.62
N PRO A 72 4.13 -2.47 -14.74
CA PRO A 72 3.62 -2.58 -13.37
C PRO A 72 3.85 -1.32 -12.52
N TRP A 73 4.89 -0.54 -12.82
CA TRP A 73 5.18 0.73 -12.14
C TRP A 73 4.10 1.81 -12.33
N LEU A 74 3.19 1.65 -13.31
CA LEU A 74 2.03 2.53 -13.49
C LEU A 74 0.89 2.24 -12.51
N ALA A 75 0.96 1.20 -11.69
CA ALA A 75 -0.07 0.89 -10.70
C ALA A 75 -0.30 2.03 -9.70
N ASN A 76 0.77 2.66 -9.23
CA ASN A 76 0.68 3.83 -8.35
C ASN A 76 -0.06 4.99 -9.01
N PHE A 77 0.24 5.25 -10.29
CA PHE A 77 -0.46 6.26 -11.08
C PHE A 77 -1.94 5.90 -11.16
N TYR A 78 -2.29 4.65 -11.48
CA TYR A 78 -3.68 4.21 -11.59
C TYR A 78 -4.47 4.42 -10.30
N PHE A 79 -3.97 3.98 -9.14
CA PHE A 79 -4.68 4.14 -7.87
C PHE A 79 -4.93 5.62 -7.51
N ASN A 80 -3.90 6.45 -7.64
CA ASN A 80 -4.01 7.90 -7.42
C ASN A 80 -4.94 8.57 -8.45
N PHE A 81 -4.86 8.15 -9.73
CA PHE A 81 -5.67 8.71 -10.81
C PHE A 81 -7.13 8.32 -10.65
N VAL A 82 -7.46 7.08 -10.33
CA VAL A 82 -8.86 6.70 -10.05
C VAL A 82 -9.36 7.40 -8.79
N GLY A 83 -8.48 7.60 -7.80
CA GLY A 83 -8.80 8.13 -6.49
C GLY A 83 -9.29 7.06 -5.53
N SER A 84 -8.90 5.79 -5.74
CA SER A 84 -9.24 4.69 -4.84
C SER A 84 -8.33 4.59 -3.62
N GLY A 85 -7.15 5.19 -3.70
CA GLY A 85 -6.19 5.28 -2.61
C GLY A 85 -5.12 6.33 -2.90
N ILE A 86 -4.27 6.57 -1.93
CA ILE A 86 -3.17 7.53 -1.99
C ILE A 86 -1.87 6.76 -1.93
N VAL A 87 -1.02 6.93 -2.94
CA VAL A 87 0.34 6.37 -2.95
C VAL A 87 1.31 7.49 -3.24
N LYS A 88 2.06 7.92 -2.23
CA LYS A 88 2.99 9.05 -2.36
C LYS A 88 4.25 8.64 -3.16
N LYS A 89 4.99 9.67 -3.62
CA LYS A 89 6.18 9.54 -4.47
C LYS A 89 7.25 8.64 -3.82
N GLY A 90 7.95 7.89 -4.67
CA GLY A 90 9.06 7.00 -4.28
C GLY A 90 8.60 5.64 -3.74
N SER A 91 7.30 5.45 -3.53
CA SER A 91 6.76 4.18 -3.08
C SER A 91 6.55 3.21 -4.23
N THR A 92 6.72 1.92 -4.00
CA THR A 92 6.57 0.86 -5.01
C THR A 92 5.60 -0.19 -4.49
N LEU A 93 4.61 -0.52 -5.33
CA LEU A 93 3.68 -1.61 -5.11
C LEU A 93 4.06 -2.73 -6.08
N GLU A 94 4.59 -3.83 -5.55
CA GLU A 94 4.76 -5.05 -6.33
C GLU A 94 3.41 -5.76 -6.54
N GLU A 95 3.43 -6.87 -7.28
CA GLU A 95 2.24 -7.68 -7.52
C GLU A 95 1.55 -8.05 -6.19
N SER A 96 0.26 -7.74 -6.10
CA SER A 96 -0.52 -7.85 -4.86
C SER A 96 -1.93 -8.36 -5.12
N VAL A 97 -2.39 -9.31 -4.31
CA VAL A 97 -3.70 -9.95 -4.51
C VAL A 97 -4.86 -9.02 -4.15
N VAL A 98 -4.79 -8.32 -3.01
CA VAL A 98 -5.97 -7.65 -2.42
C VAL A 98 -5.86 -6.11 -2.34
N THR A 99 -4.68 -5.52 -2.52
CA THR A 99 -4.49 -4.05 -2.51
C THR A 99 -5.32 -3.36 -3.59
N ASP A 100 -6.43 -2.71 -3.23
CA ASP A 100 -7.40 -2.18 -4.21
C ASP A 100 -7.92 -0.76 -3.91
N LYS A 101 -8.30 -0.47 -2.67
CA LYS A 101 -8.92 0.81 -2.26
C LYS A 101 -8.71 1.16 -0.78
N ASN A 102 -8.99 2.40 -0.41
CA ASN A 102 -8.92 2.95 0.94
C ASN A 102 -7.56 2.67 1.63
N ILE A 103 -6.49 2.97 0.90
CA ILE A 103 -5.11 2.86 1.38
C ILE A 103 -4.44 4.22 1.31
N ASN A 104 -3.56 4.49 2.27
CA ASN A 104 -2.75 5.70 2.32
C ASN A 104 -1.31 5.31 2.57
N VAL A 105 -0.53 5.30 1.49
CA VAL A 105 0.87 4.89 1.50
C VAL A 105 1.75 6.14 1.50
N GLY A 106 2.58 6.24 2.53
CA GLY A 106 3.59 7.28 2.69
C GLY A 106 4.65 7.28 1.58
N ARG A 107 5.68 8.12 1.74
CA ARG A 107 6.77 8.23 0.75
C ARG A 107 7.80 7.11 0.94
N ASN A 108 8.43 6.71 -0.17
CA ASN A 108 9.53 5.74 -0.20
C ASN A 108 9.18 4.39 0.47
N CYS A 109 7.93 3.97 0.39
CA CYS A 109 7.50 2.68 0.92
C CYS A 109 7.75 1.59 -0.11
N TYR A 110 8.12 0.40 0.36
CA TYR A 110 8.22 -0.78 -0.48
C TYR A 110 7.19 -1.80 -0.04
N ILE A 111 6.31 -2.21 -0.94
CA ILE A 111 5.30 -3.25 -0.69
C ILE A 111 5.69 -4.44 -1.56
N GLY A 112 6.31 -5.44 -0.94
CA GLY A 112 6.88 -6.59 -1.63
C GLY A 112 5.83 -7.52 -2.26
N VAL A 113 6.34 -8.43 -3.11
CA VAL A 113 5.53 -9.37 -3.90
C VAL A 113 4.58 -10.18 -3.02
N ASN A 114 3.36 -10.34 -3.49
CA ASN A 114 2.26 -11.05 -2.86
C ASN A 114 1.87 -10.52 -1.47
N SER A 115 2.32 -9.32 -1.10
CA SER A 115 1.83 -8.64 0.09
C SER A 115 0.45 -8.03 -0.17
N ALA A 116 -0.45 -8.14 0.80
CA ALA A 116 -1.84 -7.68 0.70
C ALA A 116 -2.12 -6.55 1.69
N LEU A 117 -2.54 -5.40 1.16
CA LEU A 117 -3.14 -4.31 1.94
C LEU A 117 -4.66 -4.43 1.79
N SER A 118 -5.30 -5.18 2.68
CA SER A 118 -6.74 -5.43 2.60
C SER A 118 -7.50 -4.46 3.50
N SER A 119 -7.92 -3.33 2.95
CA SER A 119 -8.70 -2.33 3.69
C SER A 119 -10.09 -2.83 4.09
N HIS A 120 -10.55 -3.94 3.52
CA HIS A 120 -11.83 -4.56 3.86
C HIS A 120 -11.69 -6.06 4.14
N PHE A 121 -12.58 -6.62 4.96
CA PHE A 121 -12.79 -8.05 5.13
C PHE A 121 -14.27 -8.38 5.18
N VAL A 122 -14.65 -9.53 4.61
CA VAL A 122 -15.97 -10.14 4.78
C VAL A 122 -15.85 -11.18 5.90
N GLU A 123 -16.52 -10.96 7.04
CA GLU A 123 -16.36 -11.80 8.23
C GLU A 123 -17.19 -13.11 8.16
N GLY A 124 -16.94 -13.91 7.12
CA GLY A 124 -17.65 -15.16 6.88
C GLY A 124 -18.96 -15.00 6.10
N ILE A 125 -19.70 -16.11 5.94
CA ILE A 125 -20.88 -16.18 5.06
C ILE A 125 -21.97 -15.19 5.52
N PHE A 126 -22.23 -15.13 6.83
CA PHE A 126 -23.25 -14.29 7.46
C PHE A 126 -22.69 -13.06 8.18
N GLY A 127 -21.37 -12.84 8.13
CA GLY A 127 -20.76 -11.71 8.83
C GLY A 127 -20.81 -10.41 8.04
N ASN A 128 -20.40 -9.35 8.72
CA ASN A 128 -20.39 -8.00 8.18
C ASN A 128 -19.15 -7.74 7.31
N ILE A 129 -19.16 -6.63 6.59
CA ILE A 129 -17.98 -6.13 5.89
C ILE A 129 -17.31 -5.12 6.82
N VAL A 130 -16.14 -5.47 7.34
CA VAL A 130 -15.27 -4.53 8.02
C VAL A 130 -14.53 -3.73 6.96
N PHE A 131 -14.60 -2.40 6.96
CA PHE A 131 -13.94 -1.56 5.97
C PHE A 131 -13.30 -0.35 6.64
N PHE A 132 -11.97 -0.29 6.66
CA PHE A 132 -11.21 0.77 7.33
C PHE A 132 -9.93 1.10 6.56
N GLU A 133 -9.58 2.37 6.53
CA GLU A 133 -8.37 2.85 5.86
C GLU A 133 -7.11 2.17 6.45
N ILE A 134 -6.20 1.73 5.58
CA ILE A 134 -4.85 1.31 5.99
C ILE A 134 -3.89 2.47 5.77
N LYS A 135 -3.12 2.81 6.80
CA LYS A 135 -2.13 3.90 6.74
C LYS A 135 -0.73 3.34 6.88
N LEU A 136 0.12 3.59 5.90
CA LEU A 136 1.57 3.39 5.96
C LEU A 136 2.23 4.77 6.05
N GLY A 137 3.07 4.96 7.06
CA GLY A 137 3.96 6.09 7.23
C GLY A 137 5.06 6.12 6.17
N GLU A 138 6.09 6.92 6.41
CA GLU A 138 7.23 7.05 5.48
C GLU A 138 8.26 5.94 5.66
N ASN A 139 8.88 5.54 4.55
CA ASN A 139 9.91 4.50 4.49
C ASN A 139 9.48 3.17 5.14
N VAL A 140 8.18 2.83 5.04
CA VAL A 140 7.66 1.54 5.48
C VAL A 140 8.02 0.47 4.46
N THR A 141 8.54 -0.66 4.94
CA THR A 141 8.87 -1.81 4.09
C THR A 141 8.03 -3.00 4.50
N LEU A 142 7.29 -3.55 3.54
CA LEU A 142 6.69 -4.87 3.61
C LEU A 142 7.55 -5.78 2.75
N GLY A 143 8.11 -6.84 3.34
CA GLY A 143 8.70 -7.94 2.60
C GLY A 143 7.68 -8.68 1.72
N GLY A 144 8.04 -9.91 1.31
CA GLY A 144 7.12 -10.75 0.57
C GLY A 144 6.02 -11.34 1.45
N PHE A 145 4.83 -11.54 0.89
CA PHE A 145 3.73 -12.28 1.53
C PHE A 145 3.23 -11.68 2.86
N ASN A 146 3.38 -10.37 3.08
CA ASN A 146 2.80 -9.72 4.25
C ASN A 146 1.31 -9.50 4.09
N ASN A 147 0.53 -9.66 5.17
CA ASN A 147 -0.92 -9.41 5.13
C ASN A 147 -1.28 -8.32 6.13
N ILE A 148 -1.81 -7.20 5.65
CA ILE A 148 -2.22 -6.06 6.48
C ILE A 148 -3.73 -5.95 6.46
N ALA A 149 -4.35 -6.14 7.63
CA ALA A 149 -5.79 -6.10 7.83
C ALA A 149 -6.35 -4.66 7.87
N PRO A 150 -7.69 -4.50 7.79
CA PRO A 150 -8.36 -3.20 7.86
C PRO A 150 -7.96 -2.37 9.08
N GLY A 151 -7.81 -1.06 8.88
CA GLY A 151 -7.60 -0.10 9.96
C GLY A 151 -6.20 -0.10 10.57
N CYS A 152 -5.25 -0.85 10.00
CA CYS A 152 -3.88 -0.87 10.50
C CYS A 152 -3.14 0.44 10.22
N GLU A 153 -2.29 0.84 11.16
CA GLU A 153 -1.42 2.00 11.05
C GLU A 153 0.04 1.59 11.26
N LEU A 154 0.81 1.60 10.17
CA LEU A 154 2.24 1.32 10.21
C LEU A 154 2.99 2.65 10.24
N SER A 155 3.57 2.99 11.38
CA SER A 155 4.38 4.17 11.62
C SER A 155 5.67 4.17 10.80
N ASP A 156 6.27 5.35 10.69
CA ASP A 156 7.48 5.59 9.91
C ASP A 156 8.61 4.61 10.24
N ASN A 157 9.37 4.22 9.22
CA ASN A 157 10.51 3.30 9.31
C ASN A 157 10.13 1.95 9.97
N SER A 158 8.94 1.43 9.68
CA SER A 158 8.54 0.07 10.07
C SER A 158 8.91 -0.92 8.97
N TYR A 159 9.59 -2.00 9.35
CA TYR A 159 10.09 -3.03 8.44
C TYR A 159 9.46 -4.37 8.80
N LEU A 160 8.49 -4.82 8.02
CA LEU A 160 7.86 -6.13 8.21
C LEU A 160 8.67 -7.18 7.45
N LEU A 161 9.21 -8.15 8.20
CA LEU A 161 9.88 -9.30 7.63
C LEU A 161 8.87 -10.16 6.83
N PRO A 162 9.34 -10.97 5.87
CA PRO A 162 8.44 -11.79 5.05
C PRO A 162 7.46 -12.60 5.89
N ILE A 163 6.22 -12.73 5.40
CA ILE A 163 5.14 -13.50 6.04
C ILE A 163 4.66 -12.91 7.39
N ALA A 164 5.17 -11.76 7.84
CA ALA A 164 4.55 -11.04 8.96
C ALA A 164 3.13 -10.55 8.59
N ALA A 165 2.17 -10.62 9.51
CA ALA A 165 0.80 -10.20 9.26
C ALA A 165 0.22 -9.37 10.39
N ALA A 166 -0.62 -8.40 10.04
CA ALA A 166 -1.33 -7.54 10.97
C ALA A 166 -2.77 -8.01 11.11
N THR A 167 -3.26 -8.12 12.34
CA THR A 167 -4.70 -8.19 12.61
C THR A 167 -5.33 -6.79 12.55
N LYS A 168 -6.66 -6.72 12.46
CA LYS A 168 -7.41 -5.45 12.32
C LYS A 168 -6.95 -4.43 13.37
N HIS A 169 -6.77 -3.17 12.96
CA HIS A 169 -6.37 -2.06 13.83
C HIS A 169 -5.03 -2.19 14.55
N ASN A 170 -4.15 -3.10 14.11
CA ASN A 170 -2.79 -3.16 14.64
C ASN A 170 -2.02 -1.88 14.32
N LYS A 171 -1.22 -1.44 15.29
CA LYS A 171 -0.32 -0.30 15.14
C LYS A 171 1.12 -0.67 15.44
N THR A 172 2.04 -0.25 14.59
CA THR A 172 3.47 -0.36 14.87
C THR A 172 3.94 0.84 15.70
N LYS A 173 5.09 0.72 16.36
CA LYS A 173 5.75 1.85 17.05
C LYS A 173 6.71 2.64 16.15
N GLY A 174 7.00 2.16 14.94
CA GLY A 174 7.98 2.77 14.03
C GLY A 174 9.42 2.43 14.41
N ASN A 175 10.36 2.82 13.54
CA ASN A 175 11.81 2.62 13.72
C ASN A 175 12.18 1.19 14.17
N ASN A 176 11.53 0.18 13.59
CA ASN A 176 11.77 -1.20 14.00
C ASN A 176 11.39 -2.26 12.99
N TYR A 177 11.89 -3.47 13.25
CA TYR A 177 11.55 -4.65 12.51
C TYR A 177 10.39 -5.40 13.19
N TYR A 178 9.55 -6.03 12.38
CA TYR A 178 8.35 -6.75 12.83
C TYR A 178 8.27 -8.12 12.17
N PHE A 179 7.85 -9.13 12.93
CA PHE A 179 7.77 -10.52 12.47
C PHE A 179 6.59 -11.27 13.09
N GLY A 180 6.14 -12.34 12.43
CA GLY A 180 5.08 -13.22 12.91
C GLY A 180 3.66 -12.79 12.54
N MET A 181 2.67 -13.61 12.92
CA MET A 181 1.25 -13.41 12.63
C MET A 181 0.44 -13.70 13.90
N PRO A 182 -0.12 -12.68 14.61
CA PRO A 182 0.05 -11.26 14.36
C PRO A 182 1.51 -10.81 14.57
N PHE A 183 1.90 -9.76 13.86
CA PHE A 183 3.26 -9.27 13.92
C PHE A 183 3.56 -8.74 15.32
N ARG A 184 4.81 -8.90 15.74
CA ARG A 184 5.37 -8.31 16.95
C ARG A 184 6.73 -7.72 16.64
N ARG A 185 7.13 -6.76 17.45
CA ARG A 185 8.48 -6.19 17.40
C ARG A 185 9.49 -7.32 17.65
N ILE A 186 10.52 -7.38 16.82
CA ILE A 186 11.62 -8.32 17.03
C ILE A 186 12.64 -7.70 18.00
N PHE A 187 13.17 -8.51 18.91
CA PHE A 187 14.24 -8.08 19.82
C PHE A 187 15.60 -8.14 19.12
N LYS A 188 16.55 -7.26 19.48
CA LYS A 188 17.89 -7.14 18.85
C LYS A 188 18.57 -8.50 18.68
N LYS A 189 18.65 -9.30 19.75
CA LYS A 189 19.21 -10.67 19.71
C LYS A 189 18.53 -11.56 18.66
N LYS A 190 17.21 -11.51 18.57
CA LYS A 190 16.45 -12.31 17.59
C LYS A 190 16.64 -11.80 16.15
N ILE A 191 16.86 -10.50 15.96
CA ILE A 191 17.28 -9.95 14.65
C ILE A 191 18.62 -10.55 14.25
N MET A 192 19.60 -10.50 15.14
CA MET A 192 20.94 -11.04 14.92
C MET A 192 20.86 -12.54 14.56
N ASP A 193 20.10 -13.32 15.34
CA ASP A 193 19.93 -14.76 15.10
C ASP A 193 19.21 -15.06 13.77
N TYR A 194 18.23 -14.24 13.39
CA TYR A 194 17.44 -14.41 12.16
C TYR A 194 18.23 -14.01 10.91
N LEU A 195 18.90 -12.86 10.96
CA LEU A 195 19.66 -12.30 9.84
C LEU A 195 21.09 -12.84 9.76
N LYS A 196 21.57 -13.55 10.79
CA LYS A 196 22.96 -14.03 10.91
C LYS A 196 23.98 -12.89 10.87
N VAL A 197 23.72 -11.84 11.65
CA VAL A 197 24.56 -10.62 11.72
C VAL A 197 25.08 -10.39 13.14
N SER A 198 26.22 -9.70 13.25
CA SER A 198 26.79 -9.32 14.55
C SER A 198 26.10 -8.08 15.14
N GLU A 199 26.43 -7.76 16.40
CA GLU A 199 25.96 -6.53 17.03
C GLU A 199 26.57 -5.29 16.37
N GLU A 200 27.86 -5.36 16.02
CA GLU A 200 28.60 -4.32 15.30
C GLU A 200 27.97 -4.01 13.94
N ASP A 201 27.44 -5.01 13.24
CA ASP A 201 26.73 -4.81 11.97
C ASP A 201 25.47 -3.95 12.15
N LEU A 202 24.73 -4.16 13.24
CA LEU A 202 23.53 -3.40 13.55
C LEU A 202 23.88 -1.96 13.95
N GLU A 203 24.93 -1.76 14.73
CA GLU A 203 25.41 -0.43 15.13
C GLU A 203 25.88 0.36 13.91
N ARG A 204 26.68 -0.26 13.04
CA ARG A 204 27.10 0.33 11.77
C ARG A 204 25.90 0.74 10.90
N ALA A 205 24.85 -0.09 10.86
CA ALA A 205 23.63 0.24 10.12
C ALA A 205 22.87 1.42 10.73
N GLU A 206 22.81 1.52 12.06
CA GLU A 206 22.21 2.66 12.77
C GLU A 206 23.00 3.97 12.55
N GLU A 207 24.33 3.91 12.62
CA GLU A 207 25.19 5.07 12.32
C GLU A 207 25.01 5.56 10.88
N LEU A 208 24.95 4.65 9.91
CA LEU A 208 24.71 4.98 8.52
C LEU A 208 23.35 5.66 8.34
N ARG A 209 22.30 5.18 9.02
CA ARG A 209 20.98 5.82 9.02
C ARG A 209 21.02 7.23 9.60
N ALA A 210 21.67 7.41 10.75
CA ALA A 210 21.80 8.72 11.38
C ALA A 210 22.57 9.71 10.48
N LYS A 211 23.62 9.25 9.80
CA LYS A 211 24.36 10.05 8.81
C LYS A 211 23.46 10.45 7.64
N GLN A 212 22.72 9.50 7.06
CA GLN A 212 21.80 9.77 5.95
C GLN A 212 20.68 10.75 6.32
N GLU A 213 20.12 10.63 7.52
CA GLU A 213 19.08 11.53 8.02
C GLU A 213 19.61 12.95 8.23
N ASN A 214 20.80 13.08 8.82
CA ASN A 214 21.48 14.35 8.97
C ASN A 214 21.79 15.01 7.62
N GLU A 215 22.24 14.24 6.63
CA GLU A 215 22.46 14.75 5.26
C GLU A 215 21.17 15.22 4.61
N LYS A 216 20.07 14.45 4.78
CA LYS A 216 18.76 14.83 4.27
C LYS A 216 18.28 16.14 4.88
N LEU A 217 18.44 16.32 6.20
CA LEU A 217 18.13 17.57 6.90
C LEU A 217 18.99 18.75 6.41
N LYS A 218 20.30 18.54 6.20
CA LYS A 218 21.19 19.57 5.62
C LYS A 218 20.75 20.00 4.23
N ARG A 219 20.40 19.03 3.36
CA ARG A 219 19.90 19.32 2.00
C ARG A 219 18.59 20.11 2.02
N GLN A 220 17.66 19.75 2.91
CA GLN A 220 16.39 20.47 3.06
C GLN A 220 16.61 21.93 3.52
N LYS A 221 17.47 22.15 4.53
CA LYS A 221 17.81 23.51 4.99
C LYS A 221 18.41 24.37 3.88
N LYS A 222 19.30 23.79 3.06
CA LYS A 222 19.91 24.50 1.93
C LYS A 222 18.87 24.94 0.89
N VAL A 223 17.95 24.05 0.52
CA VAL A 223 16.86 24.35 -0.42
C VAL A 223 15.89 25.42 0.11
N THR A 224 15.70 25.50 1.43
CA THR A 224 14.86 26.54 2.04
C THR A 224 15.58 27.89 2.07
N ASN A 225 16.89 27.91 2.36
CA ASN A 225 17.67 29.15 2.36
C ASN A 225 17.87 29.74 0.96
N ASP A 226 17.98 28.91 -0.08
CA ASP A 226 18.11 29.37 -1.48
C ASP A 226 16.78 29.92 -2.07
N LYS A 227 15.66 29.83 -1.34
CA LYS A 227 14.33 30.31 -1.74
C LYS A 227 13.87 31.59 -1.03
N ASN A 228 14.64 32.06 -0.05
CA ASN A 228 14.44 33.34 0.64
C ASN A 228 15.48 34.35 0.16
#